data_AF-A0A1Q7JMK3-F1
#
_entry.id   AF-A0A1Q7JMK3-F1
#
_cell.length_a   1.000
_cell.length_b   1.000
_cell.length_c   1.000
_cell.angle_alpha   90.00
_cell.angle_beta   90.00
_cell.angle_gamma   90.00
#
_symmetry.space_group_name_H-M   'P 1'
#
loop_
_entity.id
_entity.type
_entity.pdbx_description
1 polymer ?
#
loop_
_entity_poly.entity_id
_entity_poly.type
_entity_poly.pdbx_seq_one_letter_code
_entity_poly.pdbx_strand_id
1 'polypeptide(L)'
;MPLSWLDEAASPPIQYRALAEAAPESARDPERLAALRQAVIEYKPATAIARRQKADGLWGGSLFAPGPLKAFGWKEAGTVTQYRRLLELGWPPDMRHFKLADRFLFRLLSRDESPQLLVEFHRAAKTDAGLAAWVRNMGREAAAAALARGGHVDDPRLRGTAHRITSDISQYLRSEVAQKPFKKAHGKTVLDPAAYPPTIFAVEMLAFLPALQRERAGFIERLGHYFSTAAPRRAFFVLAGKRFFPPLFELLGDPLHADAQGHVTDVPFAVYWLELLARLGLVRQVPSATKVLARLYSECDEAGIWSPKALRRSPKSTNPVLSHYFPLEGPGKSPAQRQTDVTFRLALIARHLGLPIEVA
;
A
#
# COMPACT_ATOMS: atom_id res chain seq x y z
N MET A 1 -14.14 13.26 -13.82
CA MET A 1 -13.91 11.80 -13.92
C MET A 1 -14.94 11.25 -14.89
N PRO A 2 -14.51 10.54 -15.94
CA PRO A 2 -15.40 9.97 -16.94
C PRO A 2 -16.06 8.70 -16.40
N LEU A 3 -17.09 8.85 -15.57
CA LEU A 3 -17.70 7.73 -14.85
C LEU A 3 -18.44 6.82 -15.82
N SER A 4 -19.23 7.40 -16.73
CA SER A 4 -19.94 6.65 -17.79
C SER A 4 -18.98 5.78 -18.61
N TRP A 5 -17.83 6.34 -19.01
CA TRP A 5 -16.80 5.58 -19.71
C TRP A 5 -16.19 4.47 -18.85
N LEU A 6 -15.91 4.71 -17.57
CA LEU A 6 -15.41 3.67 -16.65
C LEU A 6 -16.43 2.54 -16.48
N ASP A 7 -17.72 2.86 -16.47
CA ASP A 7 -18.80 1.88 -16.38
C ASP A 7 -18.86 0.94 -17.58
N GLU A 8 -18.51 1.43 -18.77
CA GLU A 8 -18.46 0.60 -19.98
C GLU A 8 -17.14 -0.15 -20.11
N ALA A 9 -16.02 0.50 -19.78
CA ALA A 9 -14.69 0.01 -20.14
C ALA A 9 -13.99 -0.81 -19.04
N ALA A 10 -14.31 -0.57 -17.77
CA ALA A 10 -13.51 -1.05 -16.64
C ALA A 10 -14.05 -2.34 -16.03
N SER A 11 -13.17 -3.06 -15.31
CA SER A 11 -13.59 -4.21 -14.49
C SER A 11 -14.54 -3.82 -13.33
N PRO A 12 -15.34 -4.78 -12.81
CA PRO A 12 -16.25 -4.52 -11.69
C PRO A 12 -15.60 -3.88 -10.44
N PRO A 13 -14.37 -4.26 -10.02
CA PRO A 13 -13.67 -3.54 -8.95
C PRO A 13 -13.48 -2.04 -9.21
N ILE A 14 -13.09 -1.67 -10.44
CA ILE A 14 -12.88 -0.27 -10.80
C ILE A 14 -14.21 0.47 -10.86
N GLN A 15 -15.24 -0.11 -11.47
CA GLN A 15 -16.58 0.48 -11.53
C GLN A 15 -17.14 0.75 -10.12
N TYR A 16 -17.10 -0.27 -9.25
CA TYR A 16 -17.55 -0.16 -7.87
C TYR A 16 -16.81 0.96 -7.12
N ARG A 17 -15.48 0.98 -7.19
CA ARG A 17 -14.67 1.96 -6.45
C ARG A 17 -14.72 3.36 -7.05
N ALA A 18 -14.87 3.50 -8.36
CA ALA A 18 -15.08 4.78 -9.00
C ALA A 18 -16.35 5.44 -8.44
N LEU A 19 -17.45 4.69 -8.32
CA LEU A 19 -18.70 5.18 -7.72
C LEU A 19 -18.58 5.37 -6.20
N ALA A 20 -18.07 4.37 -5.48
CA ALA A 20 -18.09 4.35 -4.01
C ALA A 20 -17.06 5.29 -3.36
N GLU A 21 -15.91 5.49 -4.00
CA GLU A 21 -14.76 6.19 -3.40
C GLU A 21 -14.42 7.50 -4.10
N ALA A 22 -14.44 7.54 -5.44
CA ALA A 22 -14.05 8.73 -6.18
C ALA A 22 -15.23 9.69 -6.43
N ALA A 23 -16.41 9.17 -6.78
CA ALA A 23 -17.57 10.01 -7.08
C ALA A 23 -18.04 10.80 -5.84
N PRO A 24 -18.57 12.02 -6.01
CA PRO A 24 -19.24 12.77 -4.96
C PRO A 24 -20.40 11.97 -4.36
N GLU A 25 -20.69 12.19 -3.07
CA GLU A 25 -21.77 11.47 -2.37
C GLU A 25 -23.14 11.62 -3.04
N SER A 26 -23.41 12.79 -3.63
CA SER A 26 -24.64 13.07 -4.38
C SER A 26 -24.83 12.20 -5.64
N ALA A 27 -23.74 11.64 -6.19
CA ALA A 27 -23.79 10.78 -7.37
C ALA A 27 -23.88 9.29 -7.02
N ARG A 28 -23.86 8.92 -5.72
CA ARG A 28 -23.81 7.53 -5.26
C ARG A 28 -25.20 6.93 -5.13
N ASP A 29 -25.66 6.31 -6.20
CA ASP A 29 -26.89 5.51 -6.18
C ASP A 29 -26.70 4.21 -5.35
N PRO A 30 -27.46 4.00 -4.26
CA PRO A 30 -27.37 2.81 -3.42
C PRO A 30 -27.69 1.49 -4.14
N GLU A 31 -28.67 1.47 -5.04
CA GLU A 31 -29.07 0.24 -5.75
C GLU A 31 -27.96 -0.19 -6.70
N ARG A 32 -27.42 0.79 -7.42
CA ARG A 32 -26.26 0.58 -8.29
C ARG A 32 -25.02 0.12 -7.53
N LEU A 33 -24.73 0.71 -6.37
CA LEU A 33 -23.63 0.27 -5.51
C LEU A 33 -23.79 -1.18 -5.06
N ALA A 34 -25.02 -1.60 -4.74
CA ALA A 34 -25.32 -2.98 -4.37
C ALA A 34 -25.09 -3.94 -5.56
N ALA A 35 -25.54 -3.57 -6.76
CA ALA A 35 -25.33 -4.36 -7.97
C ALA A 35 -23.83 -4.51 -8.32
N LEU A 36 -23.07 -3.39 -8.27
CA LEU A 36 -21.63 -3.41 -8.51
C LEU A 36 -20.88 -4.24 -7.46
N ARG A 37 -21.31 -4.18 -6.20
CA ARG A 37 -20.76 -5.02 -5.12
C ARG A 37 -21.01 -6.51 -5.37
N GLN A 38 -22.18 -6.88 -5.87
CA GLN A 38 -22.45 -8.26 -6.29
C GLN A 38 -21.55 -8.68 -7.46
N ALA A 39 -21.36 -7.82 -8.46
CA ALA A 39 -20.45 -8.08 -9.58
C ALA A 39 -18.98 -8.26 -9.12
N VAL A 40 -18.54 -7.54 -8.08
CA VAL A 40 -17.22 -7.76 -7.46
C VAL A 40 -17.11 -9.14 -6.80
N ILE A 41 -18.18 -9.61 -6.13
CA ILE A 41 -18.18 -10.95 -5.52
C ILE A 41 -18.03 -12.03 -6.59
N GLU A 42 -18.65 -11.83 -7.75
CA GLU A 42 -18.59 -12.75 -8.91
C GLU A 42 -17.31 -12.60 -9.74
N TYR A 43 -16.53 -11.55 -9.50
CA TYR A 43 -15.31 -11.26 -10.23
C TYR A 43 -14.24 -12.33 -9.97
N LYS A 44 -13.89 -13.09 -11.02
CA LYS A 44 -13.04 -14.28 -10.93
C LYS A 44 -11.71 -14.06 -10.17
N PRO A 45 -10.94 -12.97 -10.42
CA PRO A 45 -9.72 -12.71 -9.64
C PRO A 45 -9.97 -12.55 -8.13
N ALA A 46 -11.06 -11.88 -7.73
CA ALA A 46 -11.40 -11.70 -6.31
C ALA A 46 -11.86 -13.02 -5.67
N THR A 47 -12.76 -13.74 -6.35
CA THR A 47 -13.20 -15.08 -5.93
C THR A 47 -12.02 -16.05 -5.78
N ALA A 48 -11.03 -16.00 -6.68
CA ALA A 48 -9.86 -16.89 -6.62
C ALA A 48 -9.00 -16.64 -5.38
N ILE A 49 -8.90 -15.39 -4.92
CA ILE A 49 -8.21 -15.05 -3.68
C ILE A 49 -9.03 -15.52 -2.48
N ALA A 50 -10.32 -15.19 -2.44
CA ALA A 50 -11.23 -15.56 -1.34
C ALA A 50 -11.22 -17.09 -1.09
N ARG A 51 -11.34 -17.89 -2.16
CA ARG A 51 -11.33 -19.37 -2.10
C ARG A 51 -10.02 -19.99 -1.60
N ARG A 52 -8.90 -19.26 -1.68
CA ARG A 52 -7.58 -19.73 -1.22
C ARG A 52 -7.33 -19.49 0.26
N GLN A 53 -8.25 -18.82 0.97
CA GLN A 53 -8.12 -18.64 2.41
C GLN A 53 -8.24 -20.00 3.11
N LYS A 54 -7.30 -20.29 4.00
CA LYS A 54 -7.34 -21.48 4.84
C LYS A 54 -8.35 -21.31 5.97
N ALA A 55 -8.71 -22.43 6.61
CA ALA A 55 -9.66 -22.44 7.72
C ALA A 55 -9.22 -21.61 8.94
N ASP A 56 -7.92 -21.38 9.09
CA ASP A 56 -7.31 -20.52 10.12
C ASP A 56 -7.37 -19.02 9.80
N GLY A 57 -7.92 -18.65 8.64
CA GLY A 57 -8.03 -17.27 8.18
C GLY A 57 -6.82 -16.74 7.40
N LEU A 58 -5.79 -17.57 7.18
CA LEU A 58 -4.55 -17.15 6.54
C LEU A 58 -4.49 -17.49 5.05
N TRP A 59 -3.68 -16.73 4.32
CA TRP A 59 -3.29 -17.03 2.94
C TRP A 59 -1.80 -17.32 2.84
N GLY A 60 -1.43 -18.14 1.87
CA GLY A 60 -0.05 -18.19 1.36
C GLY A 60 1.00 -18.90 2.23
N GLY A 61 0.64 -19.25 3.47
CA GLY A 61 1.61 -19.71 4.47
C GLY A 61 2.71 -18.67 4.77
N SER A 62 2.47 -17.41 4.43
CA SER A 62 3.36 -16.28 4.68
C SER A 62 2.56 -15.11 5.23
N LEU A 63 3.19 -14.30 6.07
CA LEU A 63 2.59 -13.08 6.57
C LEU A 63 2.63 -11.93 5.55
N PHE A 64 3.81 -11.68 4.96
CA PHE A 64 4.10 -10.46 4.21
C PHE A 64 4.18 -10.65 2.69
N ALA A 65 4.31 -11.87 2.20
CA ALA A 65 4.75 -12.12 0.83
C ALA A 65 3.87 -11.36 -0.18
N PRO A 66 4.42 -10.46 -1.01
CA PRO A 66 3.69 -9.90 -2.14
C PRO A 66 3.41 -10.96 -3.22
N GLY A 67 4.21 -12.02 -3.23
CA GLY A 67 4.17 -13.09 -4.21
C GLY A 67 5.44 -13.94 -4.11
N PRO A 68 5.70 -14.81 -5.10
CA PRO A 68 6.89 -15.62 -5.13
C PRO A 68 8.15 -14.76 -5.17
N LEU A 69 9.06 -14.93 -4.22
CA LEU A 69 10.34 -14.21 -4.17
C LEU A 69 11.42 -15.06 -3.51
N LYS A 70 12.38 -15.54 -4.32
CA LYS A 70 13.42 -16.49 -3.89
C LYS A 70 14.27 -15.97 -2.73
N ALA A 71 14.59 -14.67 -2.70
CA ALA A 71 15.40 -14.05 -1.66
C ALA A 71 14.81 -14.20 -0.25
N PHE A 72 13.48 -14.31 -0.14
CA PHE A 72 12.76 -14.49 1.12
C PHE A 72 12.21 -15.92 1.29
N GLY A 73 12.35 -16.78 0.28
CA GLY A 73 11.76 -18.13 0.27
C GLY A 73 10.25 -18.15 0.07
N TRP A 74 9.65 -17.04 -0.35
CA TRP A 74 8.21 -16.95 -0.57
C TRP A 74 7.79 -17.66 -1.86
N LYS A 75 6.70 -18.41 -1.78
CA LYS A 75 6.15 -19.20 -2.90
C LYS A 75 4.84 -18.65 -3.46
N GLU A 76 4.10 -17.91 -2.64
CA GLU A 76 2.79 -17.36 -2.96
C GLU A 76 2.54 -16.11 -2.10
N ALA A 77 1.52 -15.33 -2.45
CA ALA A 77 1.19 -14.12 -1.72
C ALA A 77 0.61 -14.43 -0.33
N GLY A 78 1.10 -13.72 0.67
CA GLY A 78 0.78 -13.90 2.08
C GLY A 78 -0.51 -13.20 2.53
N THR A 79 -0.80 -13.36 3.82
CA THR A 79 -2.06 -12.91 4.45
C THR A 79 -2.27 -11.42 4.33
N VAL A 80 -1.28 -10.58 4.68
CA VAL A 80 -1.43 -9.11 4.62
C VAL A 80 -1.65 -8.64 3.18
N THR A 81 -0.91 -9.20 2.22
CA THR A 81 -1.06 -8.88 0.79
C THR A 81 -2.45 -9.22 0.29
N GLN A 82 -2.93 -10.44 0.56
CA GLN A 82 -4.24 -10.89 0.06
C GLN A 82 -5.41 -10.19 0.74
N TYR A 83 -5.30 -9.91 2.04
CA TYR A 83 -6.26 -9.10 2.77
C TYR A 83 -6.41 -7.70 2.12
N ARG A 84 -5.30 -7.00 1.92
CA ARG A 84 -5.29 -5.67 1.27
C ARG A 84 -5.77 -5.76 -0.18
N ARG A 85 -5.44 -6.85 -0.88
CA ARG A 85 -5.88 -7.08 -2.25
C ARG A 85 -7.40 -7.26 -2.35
N LEU A 86 -8.02 -8.00 -1.43
CA LEU A 86 -9.47 -8.16 -1.40
C LEU A 86 -10.17 -6.83 -1.13
N LEU A 87 -9.68 -6.03 -0.17
CA LEU A 87 -10.19 -4.68 0.05
C LEU A 87 -10.07 -3.84 -1.22
N GLU A 88 -8.92 -3.91 -1.89
CA GLU A 88 -8.68 -3.13 -3.09
C GLU A 88 -9.55 -3.52 -4.27
N LEU A 89 -9.92 -4.80 -4.36
CA LEU A 89 -10.88 -5.30 -5.34
C LEU A 89 -12.33 -4.92 -5.00
N GLY A 90 -12.58 -4.27 -3.85
CA GLY A 90 -13.93 -3.92 -3.40
C GLY A 90 -14.66 -5.05 -2.68
N TRP A 91 -13.96 -6.10 -2.25
CA TRP A 91 -14.58 -7.23 -1.54
C TRP A 91 -15.24 -6.75 -0.24
N PRO A 92 -16.47 -7.18 0.10
CA PRO A 92 -17.18 -6.62 1.25
C PRO A 92 -16.48 -6.93 2.58
N PRO A 93 -16.16 -5.92 3.42
CA PRO A 93 -15.40 -6.09 4.67
C PRO A 93 -16.13 -6.89 5.76
N ASP A 94 -17.45 -7.00 5.68
CA ASP A 94 -18.31 -7.73 6.62
C ASP A 94 -18.34 -9.27 6.39
N MET A 95 -17.77 -9.71 5.27
CA MET A 95 -17.70 -11.12 4.89
C MET A 95 -16.77 -11.93 5.80
N ARG A 96 -17.05 -13.23 5.91
CA ARG A 96 -16.33 -14.19 6.78
C ARG A 96 -14.80 -14.12 6.62
N HIS A 97 -14.32 -13.85 5.41
CA HIS A 97 -12.89 -13.85 5.11
C HIS A 97 -12.12 -12.83 5.95
N PHE A 98 -12.66 -11.62 6.09
CA PHE A 98 -12.07 -10.58 6.91
C PHE A 98 -12.19 -10.92 8.40
N LYS A 99 -13.37 -11.33 8.87
CA LYS A 99 -13.59 -11.76 10.27
C LYS A 99 -12.60 -12.84 10.74
N LEU A 100 -12.23 -13.79 9.88
CA LEU A 100 -11.23 -14.82 10.20
C LEU A 100 -9.81 -14.24 10.23
N ALA A 101 -9.44 -13.42 9.26
CA ALA A 101 -8.11 -12.80 9.20
C ALA A 101 -7.90 -11.80 10.34
N ASP A 102 -8.91 -11.01 10.68
CA ASP A 102 -8.88 -9.99 11.74
C ASP A 102 -8.48 -10.59 13.08
N ARG A 103 -8.98 -11.79 13.41
CA ARG A 103 -8.60 -12.50 14.64
C ARG A 103 -7.10 -12.68 14.74
N PHE A 104 -6.46 -13.05 13.64
CA PHE A 104 -5.01 -13.21 13.59
C PHE A 104 -4.29 -11.85 13.57
N LEU A 105 -4.75 -10.89 12.76
CA LEU A 105 -4.13 -9.56 12.66
C LEU A 105 -4.19 -8.79 13.99
N PHE A 106 -5.31 -8.84 14.72
CA PHE A 106 -5.40 -8.23 16.04
C PHE A 106 -4.54 -8.92 17.10
N ARG A 107 -4.29 -10.23 16.97
CA ARG A 107 -3.31 -10.91 17.83
C ARG A 107 -1.90 -10.38 17.60
N LEU A 108 -1.51 -10.07 16.36
CA LEU A 108 -0.22 -9.42 16.08
C LEU A 108 -0.07 -8.04 16.75
N LEU A 109 -1.17 -7.28 16.85
CA LEU A 109 -1.18 -5.98 17.52
C LEU A 109 -1.19 -6.07 19.05
N SER A 110 -1.48 -7.26 19.60
CA SER A 110 -1.51 -7.51 21.03
C SER A 110 -0.12 -7.87 21.55
N ARG A 111 0.03 -7.98 22.88
CA ARG A 111 1.27 -8.48 23.52
C ARG A 111 1.42 -10.01 23.44
N ASP A 112 0.82 -10.63 22.42
CA ASP A 112 0.89 -12.07 22.21
C ASP A 112 2.23 -12.40 21.52
N GLU A 113 3.08 -13.13 22.24
CA GLU A 113 4.42 -13.50 21.79
C GLU A 113 4.48 -14.94 21.25
N SER A 114 3.31 -15.58 21.02
CA SER A 114 3.16 -16.92 20.46
C SER A 114 4.06 -17.12 19.22
N PRO A 115 4.93 -18.16 19.20
CA PRO A 115 5.79 -18.45 18.06
C PRO A 115 5.04 -18.69 16.75
N GLN A 116 3.78 -19.11 16.82
CA GLN A 116 2.91 -19.33 15.66
C GLN A 116 2.62 -18.03 14.89
N LEU A 117 2.66 -16.87 15.56
CA LEU A 117 2.48 -15.56 14.94
C LEU A 117 3.63 -15.16 14.01
N LEU A 118 4.76 -15.86 14.08
CA LEU A 118 5.91 -15.66 13.18
C LEU A 118 5.74 -16.37 11.83
N VAL A 119 4.66 -17.17 11.66
CA VAL A 119 4.25 -17.83 10.41
C VAL A 119 5.44 -18.56 9.75
N GLU A 120 5.95 -18.05 8.61
CA GLU A 120 7.03 -18.67 7.85
C GLU A 120 8.39 -18.62 8.58
N PHE A 121 8.55 -17.70 9.52
CA PHE A 121 9.80 -17.48 10.25
C PHE A 121 9.88 -18.26 11.56
N HIS A 122 8.81 -18.94 12.00
CA HIS A 122 8.78 -19.55 13.33
C HIS A 122 9.94 -20.52 13.58
N ARG A 123 10.34 -21.32 12.58
CA ARG A 123 11.45 -22.29 12.73
C ARG A 123 12.78 -21.58 12.87
N ALA A 124 13.03 -20.59 12.00
CA ALA A 124 14.28 -19.84 11.97
C ALA A 124 14.45 -18.96 13.23
N ALA A 125 13.35 -18.39 13.73
CA ALA A 125 13.34 -17.55 14.90
C ALA A 125 13.69 -18.30 16.20
N LYS A 126 13.56 -19.63 16.25
CA LYS A 126 13.92 -20.42 17.46
C LYS A 126 15.38 -20.24 17.87
N THR A 127 16.27 -20.02 16.92
CA THR A 127 17.73 -19.87 17.16
C THR A 127 18.25 -18.48 16.80
N ASP A 128 17.34 -17.55 16.50
CA ASP A 128 17.64 -16.19 16.09
C ASP A 128 16.60 -15.20 16.64
N ALA A 129 16.85 -14.73 17.87
CA ALA A 129 15.97 -13.78 18.55
C ALA A 129 15.89 -12.42 17.82
N GLY A 130 16.96 -12.02 17.12
CA GLY A 130 16.97 -10.79 16.32
C GLY A 130 16.02 -10.89 15.12
N LEU A 131 15.99 -12.05 14.46
CA LEU A 131 14.98 -12.33 13.43
C LEU A 131 13.56 -12.32 14.01
N ALA A 132 13.34 -12.94 15.17
CA ALA A 132 12.04 -12.95 15.83
C ALA A 132 11.53 -11.53 16.11
N ALA A 133 12.38 -10.67 16.67
CA ALA A 133 12.06 -9.28 16.95
C ALA A 133 11.72 -8.48 15.68
N TRP A 134 12.54 -8.61 14.63
CA TRP A 134 12.29 -7.95 13.35
C TRP A 134 10.96 -8.36 12.73
N VAL A 135 10.66 -9.67 12.70
CA VAL A 135 9.38 -10.19 12.16
C VAL A 135 8.19 -9.68 12.95
N ARG A 136 8.28 -9.59 14.28
CA ARG A 136 7.18 -9.06 15.11
C ARG A 136 6.93 -7.58 14.85
N ASN A 137 7.97 -6.78 14.70
CA ASN A 137 7.84 -5.35 14.42
C ASN A 137 7.23 -5.12 13.04
N MET A 138 7.79 -5.76 12.00
CA MET A 138 7.23 -5.70 10.65
C MET A 138 5.80 -6.29 10.59
N GLY A 139 5.55 -7.35 11.36
CA GLY A 139 4.24 -7.98 11.57
C GLY A 139 3.18 -7.02 12.06
N ARG A 140 3.53 -6.22 13.08
CA ARG A 140 2.66 -5.20 13.67
C ARG A 140 2.37 -4.08 12.68
N GLU A 141 3.37 -3.58 11.98
CA GLU A 141 3.18 -2.54 10.96
C GLU A 141 2.27 -3.03 9.83
N ALA A 142 2.54 -4.22 9.31
CA ALA A 142 1.79 -4.83 8.23
C ALA A 142 0.33 -5.12 8.63
N ALA A 143 0.11 -5.63 9.84
CA ALA A 143 -1.24 -5.84 10.38
C ALA A 143 -1.97 -4.52 10.63
N ALA A 144 -1.28 -3.51 11.16
CA ALA A 144 -1.86 -2.19 11.38
C ALA A 144 -2.28 -1.52 10.06
N ALA A 145 -1.46 -1.64 9.01
CA ALA A 145 -1.81 -1.16 7.67
C ALA A 145 -3.05 -1.85 7.10
N ALA A 146 -3.11 -3.18 7.20
CA ALA A 146 -4.26 -3.96 6.75
C ALA A 146 -5.54 -3.58 7.51
N LEU A 147 -5.50 -3.54 8.84
CA LEU A 147 -6.65 -3.23 9.68
C LEU A 147 -7.10 -1.77 9.55
N ALA A 148 -6.18 -0.82 9.39
CA ALA A 148 -6.51 0.57 9.10
C ALA A 148 -7.30 0.68 7.79
N ARG A 149 -6.82 0.03 6.73
CA ARG A 149 -7.51 -0.03 5.44
C ARG A 149 -8.86 -0.75 5.52
N GLY A 150 -8.98 -1.75 6.40
CA GLY A 150 -10.22 -2.48 6.68
C GLY A 150 -11.27 -1.68 7.47
N GLY A 151 -10.97 -0.44 7.86
CA GLY A 151 -11.92 0.42 8.57
C GLY A 151 -11.96 0.21 10.09
N HIS A 152 -11.00 -0.49 10.69
CA HIS A 152 -10.96 -0.74 12.13
C HIS A 152 -10.38 0.44 12.95
N VAL A 153 -10.60 1.67 12.50
CA VAL A 153 -9.90 2.88 12.98
C VAL A 153 -10.13 3.18 14.47
N ASP A 154 -11.24 2.71 15.02
CA ASP A 154 -11.64 2.91 16.41
C ASP A 154 -11.16 1.78 17.35
N ASP A 155 -10.58 0.69 16.83
CA ASP A 155 -10.09 -0.40 17.68
C ASP A 155 -8.88 0.05 18.52
N PRO A 156 -8.92 -0.10 19.86
CA PRO A 156 -7.86 0.41 20.73
C PRO A 156 -6.51 -0.27 20.50
N ARG A 157 -6.48 -1.52 20.02
CA ARG A 157 -5.23 -2.24 19.71
C ARG A 157 -4.55 -1.64 18.47
N LEU A 158 -5.35 -1.28 17.47
CA LEU A 158 -4.87 -0.57 16.28
C LEU A 158 -4.37 0.81 16.66
N ARG A 159 -5.19 1.62 17.36
CA ARG A 159 -4.79 2.96 17.80
C ARG A 159 -3.50 2.95 18.62
N GLY A 160 -3.43 2.10 19.64
CA GLY A 160 -2.25 2.00 20.51
C GLY A 160 -1.00 1.55 19.76
N THR A 161 -1.12 0.65 18.77
CA THR A 161 0.01 0.24 17.93
C THR A 161 0.42 1.31 16.94
N ALA A 162 -0.53 2.02 16.34
CA ALA A 162 -0.26 3.11 15.42
C ALA A 162 0.48 4.26 16.12
N HIS A 163 0.07 4.64 17.33
CA HIS A 163 0.81 5.64 18.13
C HIS A 163 2.25 5.21 18.43
N ARG A 164 2.49 3.93 18.70
CA ARG A 164 3.83 3.38 18.96
C ARG A 164 4.70 3.46 17.71
N ILE A 165 4.22 2.94 16.57
CA ILE A 165 4.92 2.98 15.28
C ILE A 165 5.27 4.43 14.92
N THR A 166 4.32 5.36 15.07
CA THR A 166 4.56 6.78 14.83
C THR A 166 5.62 7.37 15.75
N SER A 167 5.64 7.00 17.04
CA SER A 167 6.66 7.46 17.98
C SER A 167 8.05 6.95 17.59
N ASP A 168 8.18 5.66 17.23
CA ASP A 168 9.45 5.04 16.86
C ASP A 168 10.03 5.69 15.59
N ILE A 169 9.20 5.89 14.57
CA ILE A 169 9.60 6.62 13.35
C ILE A 169 9.94 8.06 13.71
N SER A 170 9.13 8.74 14.53
CA SER A 170 9.40 10.13 14.92
C SER A 170 10.73 10.28 15.66
N GLN A 171 11.12 9.29 16.48
CA GLN A 171 12.40 9.29 17.17
C GLN A 171 13.54 9.15 16.16
N TYR A 172 13.41 8.20 15.22
CA TYR A 172 14.39 8.01 14.15
C TYR A 172 14.56 9.28 13.31
N LEU A 173 13.48 9.91 12.86
CA LEU A 173 13.54 11.11 12.01
C LEU A 173 14.23 12.31 12.69
N ARG A 174 14.37 12.30 14.02
CA ARG A 174 15.09 13.34 14.80
C ARG A 174 16.52 12.93 15.16
N SER A 175 16.91 11.70 14.87
CA SER A 175 18.22 11.16 15.25
C SER A 175 19.29 11.46 14.21
N GLU A 176 20.56 11.43 14.62
CA GLU A 176 21.70 11.50 13.70
C GLU A 176 21.74 10.29 12.74
N VAL A 177 21.21 9.14 13.17
CA VAL A 177 21.13 7.92 12.36
C VAL A 177 20.29 8.15 11.09
N ALA A 178 19.28 9.02 11.12
CA ALA A 178 18.52 9.34 9.91
C ALA A 178 19.35 10.02 8.81
N GLN A 179 20.41 10.74 9.18
CA GLN A 179 21.32 11.38 8.21
C GLN A 179 22.33 10.37 7.63
N LYS A 180 22.75 9.38 8.43
CA LYS A 180 23.70 8.33 8.03
C LYS A 180 23.16 6.95 8.42
N PRO A 181 22.12 6.44 7.74
CA PRO A 181 21.39 5.25 8.17
C PRO A 181 22.11 3.94 7.88
N PHE A 182 23.40 3.97 7.49
CA PHE A 182 24.12 2.82 7.00
C PHE A 182 25.36 2.52 7.83
N LYS A 183 25.61 1.24 8.07
CA LYS A 183 26.86 0.73 8.61
C LYS A 183 27.41 -0.46 7.82
N LYS A 184 28.65 -0.84 8.09
CA LYS A 184 29.25 -2.07 7.55
C LYS A 184 29.02 -3.23 8.51
N ALA A 185 28.54 -4.36 7.99
CA ALA A 185 28.39 -5.61 8.73
C ALA A 185 28.65 -6.80 7.80
N HIS A 186 29.56 -7.69 8.20
CA HIS A 186 29.96 -8.87 7.43
C HIS A 186 30.25 -8.57 5.94
N GLY A 187 31.01 -7.50 5.68
CA GLY A 187 31.38 -7.07 4.33
C GLY A 187 30.27 -6.37 3.53
N LYS A 188 29.03 -6.32 4.04
CA LYS A 188 27.88 -5.69 3.39
C LYS A 188 27.57 -4.32 3.98
N THR A 189 27.00 -3.44 3.16
CA THR A 189 26.33 -2.23 3.65
C THR A 189 24.96 -2.64 4.18
N VAL A 190 24.68 -2.37 5.45
CA VAL A 190 23.39 -2.66 6.08
C VAL A 190 22.76 -1.39 6.60
N LEU A 191 21.43 -1.40 6.70
CA LEU A 191 20.70 -0.43 7.51
C LEU A 191 21.17 -0.55 8.97
N ASP A 192 21.42 0.57 9.62
CA ASP A 192 21.77 0.56 11.04
C ASP A 192 20.64 -0.09 11.87
N PRO A 193 20.91 -1.05 12.76
CA PRO A 193 19.91 -1.64 13.65
C PRO A 193 19.17 -0.64 14.54
N ALA A 194 19.75 0.54 14.80
CA ALA A 194 19.08 1.63 15.49
C ALA A 194 18.24 2.50 14.55
N ALA A 195 18.32 2.31 13.23
CA ALA A 195 17.48 3.01 12.29
C ALA A 195 16.07 2.42 12.29
N TYR A 196 15.07 3.30 12.36
CA TYR A 196 13.66 2.95 12.28
C TYR A 196 12.96 3.82 11.23
N PRO A 197 13.36 3.68 9.94
CA PRO A 197 12.76 4.48 8.88
C PRO A 197 11.28 4.14 8.70
N PRO A 198 10.48 5.07 8.15
CA PRO A 198 9.13 4.74 7.71
C PRO A 198 9.16 3.53 6.79
N THR A 199 8.18 2.63 6.93
CA THR A 199 7.92 1.58 5.95
C THR A 199 6.68 1.93 5.13
N ILE A 200 6.50 1.25 3.99
CA ILE A 200 5.28 1.39 3.20
C ILE A 200 4.03 1.00 4.00
N PHE A 201 4.13 0.04 4.92
CA PHE A 201 3.03 -0.33 5.81
C PHE A 201 2.71 0.79 6.79
N ALA A 202 3.72 1.40 7.42
CA ALA A 202 3.50 2.52 8.33
C ALA A 202 2.89 3.73 7.61
N VAL A 203 3.36 4.05 6.40
CA VAL A 203 2.80 5.15 5.60
C VAL A 203 1.36 4.85 5.18
N GLU A 204 1.05 3.62 4.75
CA GLU A 204 -0.32 3.23 4.43
C GLU A 204 -1.22 3.26 5.67
N MET A 205 -0.77 2.71 6.81
CA MET A 205 -1.50 2.81 8.07
C MET A 205 -1.88 4.26 8.39
N LEU A 206 -0.92 5.19 8.29
CA LEU A 206 -1.17 6.61 8.54
C LEU A 206 -2.17 7.19 7.53
N ALA A 207 -2.05 6.86 6.25
CA ALA A 207 -2.93 7.34 5.18
C ALA A 207 -4.40 6.93 5.39
N PHE A 208 -4.65 5.82 6.09
CA PHE A 208 -6.00 5.34 6.42
C PHE A 208 -6.45 5.65 7.87
N LEU A 209 -5.67 6.43 8.64
CA LEU A 209 -6.01 6.86 10.01
C LEU A 209 -6.08 8.40 10.15
N PRO A 210 -7.10 9.07 9.58
CA PRO A 210 -7.17 10.54 9.59
C PRO A 210 -7.24 11.17 10.99
N ALA A 211 -7.83 10.47 11.97
CA ALA A 211 -7.81 10.93 13.36
C ALA A 211 -6.38 11.01 13.91
N LEU A 212 -5.58 9.96 13.68
CA LEU A 212 -4.18 9.93 14.10
C LEU A 212 -3.34 10.99 13.38
N GLN A 213 -3.61 11.26 12.10
CA GLN A 213 -2.93 12.33 11.36
C GLN A 213 -3.14 13.68 12.04
N ARG A 214 -4.37 14.01 12.48
CA ARG A 214 -4.69 15.24 13.22
C ARG A 214 -3.99 15.28 14.57
N GLU A 215 -4.06 14.20 15.33
CA GLU A 215 -3.42 14.05 16.65
C GLU A 215 -1.88 14.17 16.57
N ARG A 216 -1.29 13.85 15.40
CA ARG A 216 0.15 13.82 15.14
C ARG A 216 0.56 14.77 14.01
N ALA A 217 -0.10 15.92 13.85
CA ALA A 217 0.15 16.84 12.73
C ALA A 217 1.63 17.25 12.57
N GLY A 218 2.32 17.60 13.66
CA GLY A 218 3.75 17.95 13.62
C GLY A 218 4.70 16.76 13.32
N PHE A 219 4.21 15.51 13.42
CA PHE A 219 4.92 14.35 12.88
C PHE A 219 4.67 14.20 11.37
N ILE A 220 3.44 14.42 10.90
CA ILE A 220 3.10 14.37 9.46
C ILE A 220 3.91 15.40 8.68
N GLU A 221 4.05 16.62 9.17
CA GLU A 221 4.91 17.65 8.55
C GLU A 221 6.38 17.20 8.45
N ARG A 222 6.92 16.62 9.53
CA ARG A 222 8.29 16.08 9.55
C ARG A 222 8.47 14.91 8.58
N LEU A 223 7.45 14.08 8.44
CA LEU A 223 7.42 13.00 7.45
C LEU A 223 7.41 13.57 6.02
N GLY A 224 6.68 14.66 5.78
CA GLY A 224 6.71 15.42 4.54
C GLY A 224 8.11 15.94 4.19
N HIS A 225 8.81 16.56 5.14
CA HIS A 225 10.21 16.97 4.98
C HIS A 225 11.15 15.79 4.71
N TYR A 226 10.93 14.65 5.37
CA TYR A 226 11.73 13.45 5.10
C TYR A 226 11.54 12.97 3.66
N PHE A 227 10.31 12.98 3.15
CA PHE A 227 9.98 12.64 1.77
C PHE A 227 10.23 13.77 0.77
N SER A 228 10.69 14.95 1.17
CA SER A 228 11.14 15.97 0.20
C SER A 228 12.56 15.67 -0.33
N THR A 229 13.26 14.71 0.28
CA THR A 229 14.61 14.28 -0.12
C THR A 229 14.53 12.94 -0.85
N ALA A 230 15.20 12.82 -1.99
CA ALA A 230 15.22 11.57 -2.76
C ALA A 230 15.86 10.42 -1.98
N ALA A 231 15.32 9.21 -2.14
CA ALA A 231 15.91 8.02 -1.54
C ALA A 231 17.37 7.79 -1.99
N PRO A 232 18.25 7.30 -1.10
CA PRO A 232 19.63 7.02 -1.45
C PRO A 232 19.73 5.92 -2.50
N ARG A 233 20.56 6.13 -3.51
CA ARG A 233 20.85 5.13 -4.56
C ARG A 233 21.76 3.99 -4.09
N ARG A 234 22.26 4.07 -2.86
CA ARG A 234 23.20 3.10 -2.30
C ARG A 234 22.48 1.78 -2.06
N ALA A 235 22.95 0.70 -2.66
CA ALA A 235 22.48 -0.63 -2.34
C ALA A 235 22.81 -1.00 -0.88
N PHE A 236 21.82 -1.50 -0.16
CA PHE A 236 21.95 -1.91 1.24
C PHE A 236 21.11 -3.17 1.51
N PHE A 237 21.27 -3.71 2.71
CA PHE A 237 20.50 -4.85 3.22
C PHE A 237 19.91 -4.53 4.59
N VAL A 238 18.81 -5.17 4.93
CA VAL A 238 18.29 -5.22 6.29
C VAL A 238 18.92 -6.42 7.01
N LEU A 239 19.58 -6.16 8.13
CA LEU A 239 20.15 -7.22 8.99
C LEU A 239 19.15 -7.57 10.07
N ALA A 240 18.41 -8.66 9.87
CA ALA A 240 17.44 -9.18 10.84
C ALA A 240 18.07 -10.37 11.56
N GLY A 241 18.61 -10.12 12.75
CA GLY A 241 19.38 -11.12 13.48
C GLY A 241 20.65 -11.50 12.71
N LYS A 242 20.75 -12.76 12.31
CA LYS A 242 21.88 -13.28 11.51
C LYS A 242 21.62 -13.25 10.00
N ARG A 243 20.42 -12.82 9.56
CA ARG A 243 19.99 -12.89 8.16
C ARG A 243 20.02 -11.52 7.47
N PHE A 244 20.40 -11.54 6.19
CA PHE A 244 20.36 -10.38 5.33
C PHE A 244 19.17 -10.47 4.39
N PHE A 245 18.33 -9.44 4.39
CA PHE A 245 17.24 -9.28 3.44
C PHE A 245 17.51 -8.09 2.52
N PRO A 246 17.16 -8.16 1.23
CA PRO A 246 17.06 -6.95 0.43
C PRO A 246 15.96 -6.05 1.02
N PRO A 247 16.15 -4.72 1.03
CA PRO A 247 15.12 -3.81 1.51
C PRO A 247 13.91 -3.88 0.59
N LEU A 248 12.73 -4.04 1.18
CA LEU A 248 11.49 -4.20 0.42
C LEU A 248 10.42 -3.21 0.85
N PHE A 249 10.38 -2.90 2.14
CA PHE A 249 9.31 -2.08 2.72
C PHE A 249 9.83 -0.74 3.22
N GLU A 250 11.13 -0.64 3.50
CA GLU A 250 11.80 0.52 4.09
C GLU A 250 11.86 1.69 3.10
N LEU A 251 11.50 2.88 3.58
CA LEU A 251 11.54 4.14 2.82
C LEU A 251 12.61 5.04 3.42
N LEU A 252 13.67 5.31 2.65
CA LEU A 252 14.79 6.17 3.06
C LEU A 252 14.72 7.56 2.42
N GLY A 253 13.54 8.16 2.39
CA GLY A 253 13.22 9.37 1.63
C GLY A 253 12.15 9.07 0.59
N ASP A 254 12.04 9.94 -0.41
CA ASP A 254 11.10 9.79 -1.51
C ASP A 254 11.47 8.60 -2.41
N PRO A 255 10.60 7.58 -2.53
CA PRO A 255 10.83 6.45 -3.41
C PRO A 255 10.48 6.76 -4.87
N LEU A 256 9.92 7.94 -5.18
CA LEU A 256 9.52 8.28 -6.55
C LEU A 256 10.75 8.61 -7.40
N HIS A 257 10.86 7.92 -8.53
CA HIS A 257 11.91 8.15 -9.52
C HIS A 257 11.30 8.70 -10.80
N ALA A 258 11.55 9.99 -11.06
CA ALA A 258 11.10 10.68 -12.25
C ALA A 258 12.24 11.47 -12.90
N ASP A 259 12.13 11.70 -14.20
CA ASP A 259 13.03 12.60 -14.92
C ASP A 259 12.71 14.08 -14.64
N ALA A 260 13.43 14.99 -15.30
CA ALA A 260 13.26 16.42 -15.12
C ALA A 260 11.85 16.91 -15.52
N GLN A 261 11.19 16.21 -16.44
CA GLN A 261 9.86 16.49 -16.98
C GLN A 261 8.74 15.78 -16.21
N GLY A 262 9.08 14.94 -15.23
CA GLY A 262 8.10 14.21 -14.42
C GLY A 262 7.68 12.87 -15.01
N HIS A 263 8.35 12.37 -16.05
CA HIS A 263 8.07 11.02 -16.54
C HIS A 263 8.58 9.98 -15.56
N VAL A 264 7.75 8.96 -15.33
CA VAL A 264 8.06 7.81 -14.49
C VAL A 264 8.08 6.56 -15.34
N THR A 265 8.98 5.63 -15.02
CA THR A 265 9.05 4.32 -15.66
C THR A 265 8.07 3.32 -15.04
N ASP A 266 7.70 3.54 -13.78
CA ASP A 266 6.76 2.71 -13.02
C ASP A 266 5.51 3.52 -12.64
N VAL A 267 4.61 3.68 -13.61
CA VAL A 267 3.34 4.40 -13.43
C VAL A 267 2.49 3.81 -12.29
N PRO A 268 2.32 2.47 -12.15
CA PRO A 268 1.57 1.91 -11.04
C PRO A 268 2.14 2.30 -9.67
N PHE A 269 3.47 2.30 -9.50
CA PHE A 269 4.09 2.74 -8.26
C PHE A 269 3.85 4.23 -8.01
N ALA A 270 3.99 5.05 -9.05
CA ALA A 270 3.75 6.48 -8.95
C ALA A 270 2.33 6.79 -8.46
N VAL A 271 1.30 6.20 -9.07
CA VAL A 271 -0.09 6.46 -8.64
C VAL A 271 -0.39 5.90 -7.25
N TYR A 272 0.23 4.78 -6.84
CA TYR A 272 0.11 4.28 -5.47
C TYR A 272 0.71 5.27 -4.46
N TRP A 273 1.94 5.72 -4.71
CA TRP A 273 2.63 6.66 -3.84
C TRP A 273 1.90 8.01 -3.76
N LEU A 274 1.43 8.52 -4.90
CA LEU A 274 0.64 9.74 -4.97
C LEU A 274 -0.68 9.63 -4.22
N GLU A 275 -1.36 8.48 -4.26
CA GLU A 275 -2.58 8.25 -3.45
C GLU A 275 -2.27 8.33 -1.95
N LEU A 276 -1.19 7.69 -1.50
CA LEU A 276 -0.78 7.76 -0.08
C LEU A 276 -0.43 9.20 0.33
N LEU A 277 0.34 9.92 -0.48
CA LEU A 277 0.69 11.31 -0.20
C LEU A 277 -0.54 12.24 -0.24
N ALA A 278 -1.52 11.98 -1.11
CA ALA A 278 -2.76 12.76 -1.17
C ALA A 278 -3.58 12.57 0.11
N ARG A 279 -3.75 11.32 0.55
CA ARG A 279 -4.44 10.99 1.81
C ARG A 279 -3.76 11.58 3.06
N LEU A 280 -2.45 11.78 3.00
CA LEU A 280 -1.66 12.40 4.08
C LEU A 280 -1.58 13.94 3.98
N GLY A 281 -2.07 14.53 2.89
CA GLY A 281 -1.94 15.97 2.63
C GLY A 281 -0.52 16.43 2.29
N LEU A 282 0.34 15.53 1.80
CA LEU A 282 1.77 15.77 1.59
C LEU A 282 2.18 16.04 0.13
N VAL A 283 1.27 15.92 -0.85
CA VAL A 283 1.61 16.05 -2.29
C VAL A 283 2.34 17.35 -2.62
N ARG A 284 1.91 18.48 -2.03
CA ARG A 284 2.52 19.80 -2.27
C ARG A 284 3.88 19.98 -1.60
N GLN A 285 4.17 19.21 -0.55
CA GLN A 285 5.44 19.28 0.19
C GLN A 285 6.53 18.45 -0.48
N VAL A 286 6.16 17.44 -1.27
CA VAL A 286 7.08 16.54 -1.96
C VAL A 286 7.24 17.00 -3.42
N PRO A 287 8.39 17.57 -3.83
CA PRO A 287 8.53 18.21 -5.14
C PRO A 287 8.33 17.26 -6.33
N SER A 288 8.85 16.04 -6.22
CA SER A 288 8.68 14.97 -7.21
C SER A 288 7.20 14.59 -7.37
N ALA A 289 6.44 14.50 -6.27
CA ALA A 289 5.03 14.15 -6.29
C ALA A 289 4.21 15.18 -7.05
N THR A 290 4.42 16.47 -6.76
CA THR A 290 3.76 17.57 -7.49
C THR A 290 4.08 17.50 -8.99
N LYS A 291 5.35 17.30 -9.34
CA LYS A 291 5.79 17.22 -10.74
C LYS A 291 5.19 16.03 -11.49
N VAL A 292 5.27 14.82 -10.91
CA VAL A 292 4.75 13.60 -11.53
C VAL A 292 3.24 13.65 -11.64
N LEU A 293 2.55 14.16 -10.62
CA LEU A 293 1.08 14.32 -10.66
C LEU A 293 0.65 15.27 -11.78
N ALA A 294 1.31 16.43 -11.90
CA ALA A 294 1.04 17.37 -12.98
C ALA A 294 1.29 16.72 -14.36
N ARG A 295 2.34 15.91 -14.48
CA ARG A 295 2.63 15.17 -15.71
C ARG A 295 1.53 14.16 -16.05
N LEU A 296 1.09 13.34 -15.08
CA LEU A 296 0.02 12.37 -15.30
C LEU A 296 -1.30 13.02 -15.70
N TYR A 297 -1.66 14.17 -15.11
CA TYR A 297 -2.84 14.93 -15.55
C TYR A 297 -2.68 15.55 -16.93
N SER A 298 -1.48 15.99 -17.31
CA SER A 298 -1.21 16.50 -18.67
C SER A 298 -1.34 15.43 -19.77
N GLU A 299 -1.35 14.16 -19.37
CA GLU A 299 -1.58 13.01 -20.27
C GLU A 299 -3.05 12.59 -20.33
N CYS A 300 -3.94 13.27 -19.61
CA CYS A 300 -5.37 13.05 -19.74
C CYS A 300 -5.90 13.79 -20.98
N ASP A 301 -6.85 13.18 -21.69
CA ASP A 301 -7.58 13.85 -22.77
C ASP A 301 -8.70 14.76 -22.22
N GLU A 302 -9.47 15.36 -23.13
CA GLU A 302 -10.54 16.30 -22.80
C GLU A 302 -11.66 15.66 -21.96
N ALA A 303 -11.85 14.34 -22.03
CA ALA A 303 -12.78 13.59 -21.18
C ALA A 303 -12.19 13.23 -19.81
N GLY A 304 -10.92 13.56 -19.56
CA GLY A 304 -10.21 13.20 -18.34
C GLY A 304 -9.77 11.73 -18.30
N ILE A 305 -9.71 11.05 -19.45
CA ILE A 305 -9.18 9.68 -19.57
C ILE A 305 -7.66 9.78 -19.72
N TRP A 306 -6.91 9.02 -18.93
CA TRP A 306 -5.45 8.97 -19.06
C TRP A 306 -5.05 8.29 -20.38
N SER A 307 -4.43 9.06 -21.27
CA SER A 307 -4.23 8.74 -22.69
C SER A 307 -2.81 9.14 -23.15
N PRO A 308 -1.72 8.59 -22.57
CA PRO A 308 -0.38 9.00 -22.95
C PRO A 308 -0.05 8.55 -24.37
N LYS A 309 0.66 9.40 -25.13
CA LYS A 309 0.90 9.28 -26.58
C LYS A 309 1.48 7.94 -27.06
N ALA A 310 2.10 7.14 -26.18
CA ALA A 310 2.78 5.88 -26.53
C ALA A 310 2.23 4.65 -25.78
N LEU A 311 0.97 4.64 -25.34
CA LEU A 311 0.39 3.52 -24.58
C LEU A 311 0.18 2.26 -25.44
N ARG A 312 1.20 1.40 -25.51
CA ARG A 312 1.12 0.13 -26.25
C ARG A 312 0.68 -1.07 -25.42
N ARG A 313 0.87 -1.01 -24.10
CA ARG A 313 0.60 -2.12 -23.16
C ARG A 313 0.08 -1.55 -21.85
N SER A 314 -0.67 -2.34 -21.10
CA SER A 314 -1.05 -1.96 -19.73
C SER A 314 0.20 -1.66 -18.91
N PRO A 315 0.18 -0.61 -18.08
CA PRO A 315 1.27 -0.32 -17.16
C PRO A 315 1.61 -1.52 -16.27
N LYS A 316 2.88 -1.66 -15.92
CA LYS A 316 3.35 -2.72 -15.02
C LYS A 316 4.38 -2.16 -14.05
N SER A 317 4.38 -2.70 -12.85
CA SER A 317 5.42 -2.42 -11.86
C SER A 317 6.32 -3.64 -11.69
N THR A 318 7.61 -3.38 -11.48
CA THR A 318 8.55 -4.40 -11.01
C THR A 318 8.64 -4.42 -9.48
N ASN A 319 8.05 -3.44 -8.79
CA ASN A 319 8.01 -3.37 -7.35
C ASN A 319 6.94 -4.34 -6.80
N PRO A 320 7.34 -5.44 -6.14
CA PRO A 320 6.40 -6.45 -5.72
C PRO A 320 5.45 -5.97 -4.61
N VAL A 321 5.79 -4.91 -3.86
CA VAL A 321 4.93 -4.33 -2.81
C VAL A 321 3.56 -3.92 -3.35
N LEU A 322 3.46 -3.59 -4.65
CA LEU A 322 2.20 -3.19 -5.29
C LEU A 322 1.27 -4.34 -5.68
N SER A 323 1.66 -5.60 -5.47
CA SER A 323 0.85 -6.78 -5.82
C SER A 323 -0.58 -6.73 -5.28
N HIS A 324 -0.81 -6.07 -4.14
CA HIS A 324 -2.14 -5.87 -3.58
C HIS A 324 -2.93 -4.74 -4.27
N TYR A 325 -2.23 -3.74 -4.84
CA TYR A 325 -2.80 -2.49 -5.34
C TYR A 325 -3.14 -2.53 -6.83
N PHE A 326 -2.26 -3.11 -7.66
CA PHE A 326 -2.33 -3.00 -9.13
C PHE A 326 -1.98 -4.32 -9.85
N PRO A 327 -2.59 -4.63 -11.01
CA PRO A 327 -3.74 -3.96 -11.62
C PRO A 327 -5.05 -4.35 -10.92
N LEU A 328 -6.09 -3.53 -10.96
CA LEU A 328 -7.46 -3.97 -10.65
C LEU A 328 -8.14 -4.62 -11.85
N GLU A 329 -7.77 -4.16 -13.02
CA GLU A 329 -8.23 -4.71 -14.29
C GLU A 329 -7.87 -6.20 -14.42
N GLY A 330 -8.77 -6.93 -15.10
CA GLY A 330 -8.63 -8.37 -15.29
C GLY A 330 -7.68 -8.73 -16.43
N PRO A 331 -7.63 -10.01 -16.84
CA PRO A 331 -6.84 -10.45 -18.00
C PRO A 331 -7.37 -9.96 -19.37
N GLY A 332 -8.08 -8.82 -19.39
CA GLY A 332 -8.60 -8.19 -20.59
C GLY A 332 -7.49 -7.57 -21.46
N LYS A 333 -7.79 -7.35 -22.75
CA LYS A 333 -6.83 -6.87 -23.75
C LYS A 333 -7.29 -5.65 -24.53
N SER A 334 -8.47 -5.09 -24.22
CA SER A 334 -8.98 -3.94 -24.96
C SER A 334 -8.03 -2.75 -24.77
N PRO A 335 -7.92 -1.84 -25.76
CA PRO A 335 -7.14 -0.62 -25.61
C PRO A 335 -7.58 0.20 -24.39
N ALA A 336 -8.89 0.33 -24.17
CA ALA A 336 -9.48 1.07 -23.05
C ALA A 336 -9.06 0.51 -21.68
N GLN A 337 -9.00 -0.83 -21.53
CA GLN A 337 -8.55 -1.49 -20.30
C GLN A 337 -7.10 -1.18 -19.89
N ARG A 338 -6.29 -0.63 -20.80
CA ARG A 338 -4.92 -0.19 -20.47
C ARG A 338 -4.91 1.13 -19.71
N GLN A 339 -6.04 1.85 -19.73
CA GLN A 339 -6.21 3.20 -19.22
C GLN A 339 -7.04 3.21 -17.93
N THR A 340 -8.05 2.32 -17.83
CA THR A 340 -9.07 2.29 -16.76
C THR A 340 -8.49 2.42 -15.35
N ASP A 341 -7.50 1.59 -15.01
CA ASP A 341 -6.87 1.59 -13.69
C ASP A 341 -6.26 2.96 -13.36
N VAL A 342 -5.43 3.53 -14.25
CA VAL A 342 -4.75 4.81 -14.02
C VAL A 342 -5.75 5.97 -14.01
N THR A 343 -6.71 5.98 -14.93
CA THR A 343 -7.81 6.96 -14.96
C THR A 343 -8.57 6.98 -13.63
N PHE A 344 -8.95 5.80 -13.11
CA PHE A 344 -9.59 5.68 -11.80
C PHE A 344 -8.69 6.19 -10.66
N ARG A 345 -7.40 5.82 -10.65
CA ARG A 345 -6.48 6.28 -9.59
C ARG A 345 -6.30 7.79 -9.59
N LEU A 346 -6.20 8.42 -10.76
CA LEU A 346 -6.10 9.88 -10.85
C LEU A 346 -7.37 10.54 -10.31
N ALA A 347 -8.56 10.00 -10.62
CA ALA A 347 -9.79 10.51 -10.03
C ALA A 347 -9.83 10.33 -8.50
N LEU A 348 -9.38 9.19 -7.97
CA LEU A 348 -9.30 8.96 -6.53
C LEU A 348 -8.30 9.91 -5.85
N ILE A 349 -7.14 10.17 -6.47
CA ILE A 349 -6.16 11.15 -6.01
C ILE A 349 -6.77 12.55 -6.02
N ALA A 350 -7.47 12.94 -7.10
CA ALA A 350 -8.18 14.23 -7.18
C ALA A 350 -9.16 14.40 -6.01
N ARG A 351 -9.90 13.34 -5.67
CA ARG A 351 -10.87 13.34 -4.56
C ARG A 351 -10.20 13.64 -3.23
N HIS A 352 -9.08 12.97 -2.94
CA HIS A 352 -8.32 13.19 -1.70
C HIS A 352 -7.65 14.56 -1.64
N LEU A 353 -7.30 15.14 -2.79
CA LEU A 353 -6.80 16.50 -2.87
C LEU A 353 -7.88 17.59 -2.78
N GLY A 354 -9.16 17.20 -2.69
CA GLY A 354 -10.29 18.13 -2.67
C GLY A 354 -10.51 18.85 -4.01
N LEU A 355 -10.01 18.29 -5.12
CA LEU A 355 -10.28 18.82 -6.45
C LEU A 355 -11.74 18.49 -6.86
N PRO A 356 -12.44 19.41 -7.53
CA PRO A 356 -13.76 19.12 -8.09
C PRO A 356 -13.70 17.91 -9.04
N ILE A 357 -14.62 16.96 -8.85
CA ILE A 357 -14.79 15.83 -9.76
C ILE A 357 -16.17 15.96 -10.38
N GLU A 358 -16.19 16.40 -11.63
CA GLU A 358 -17.39 16.29 -12.46
C GLU A 358 -17.60 14.83 -12.85
N VAL A 359 -18.84 14.38 -12.75
CA VAL A 359 -19.27 13.04 -13.14
C VAL A 359 -19.97 13.20 -14.48
N ALA A 360 -19.31 12.76 -15.54
CA ALA A 360 -19.85 12.70 -16.91
C ALA A 360 -20.05 11.24 -17.32
#